data_AF-A0A6H1MW22-F1
#
_entry.id   AF-A0A6H1MW22-F1
#
_cell.length_a   1.000
_cell.length_b   1.000
_cell.length_c   1.000
_cell.angle_alpha   90.00
_cell.angle_beta   90.00
_cell.angle_gamma   90.00
#
_symmetry.space_group_name_H-M   'P 1'
#
loop_
_entity.id
_entity.type
_entity.pdbx_description
1 polymer ?
#
loop_
_entity_poly.entity_id
_entity_poly.type
_entity_poly.pdbx_seq_one_letter_code
_entity_poly.pdbx_strand_id
1 'polypeptide(L)'
;MIEAARCPDGCLADDYLTSLERSRKPRDRDKLVDIALVFEEYAHTGELAIPRELNDLVDGIREIKVGKHRFPFFYPRADSKFPVRLTHGFLKGTVETPRQEINKAKWVRREDLAS
;
A
#
# COMPACT_ATOMS: atom_id res chain seq x y z
N MET A 1 8.19 -9.15 3.55
CA MET A 1 8.28 -8.00 4.49
C MET A 1 7.78 -6.73 3.78
N ILE A 2 6.94 -5.95 4.44
CA ILE A 2 6.35 -4.69 3.92
C ILE A 2 6.87 -3.55 4.79
N GLU A 3 7.36 -2.47 4.17
CA GLU A 3 7.78 -1.26 4.86
C GLU A 3 7.12 -0.03 4.23
N ALA A 4 6.78 0.97 5.04
CA ALA A 4 6.36 2.26 4.51
C ALA A 4 7.51 2.93 3.77
N ALA A 5 7.21 3.49 2.60
CA ALA A 5 8.12 4.33 1.85
C ALA A 5 8.23 5.70 2.53
N ARG A 6 9.42 6.28 2.52
CA ARG A 6 9.71 7.60 3.06
C ARG A 6 9.57 8.67 1.99
N CYS A 7 9.03 9.82 2.37
CA CYS A 7 9.02 11.02 1.56
C CYS A 7 9.22 12.26 2.46
N PRO A 8 9.41 13.47 1.90
CA PRO A 8 9.56 14.69 2.70
C PRO A 8 8.39 14.95 3.66
N ASP A 9 7.19 14.47 3.32
CA ASP A 9 5.98 14.59 4.13
C ASP A 9 5.86 13.48 5.20
N GLY A 10 6.85 12.60 5.33
CA GLY A 10 6.86 11.47 6.26
C GLY A 10 6.50 10.14 5.60
N CYS A 11 5.87 9.24 6.37
CA CYS A 11 5.47 7.90 5.95
C CYS A 11 3.95 7.85 5.72
N LEU A 12 3.50 8.22 4.53
CA LEU A 12 2.07 8.41 4.24
C LEU A 12 1.23 7.13 4.40
N ALA A 13 1.85 5.96 4.23
CA ALA A 13 1.19 4.68 4.51
C ALA A 13 0.93 4.48 6.01
N ASP A 14 1.90 4.79 6.86
CA ASP A 14 1.77 4.70 8.31
C ASP A 14 0.74 5.69 8.83
N ASP A 15 0.74 6.92 8.30
CA ASP A 15 -0.26 7.94 8.65
C ASP A 15 -1.68 7.47 8.37
N TYR A 16 -1.87 6.79 7.22
CA TYR A 16 -3.16 6.23 6.85
C TYR A 16 -3.60 5.12 7.81
N LEU A 17 -2.73 4.16 8.11
CA LEU A 17 -3.04 3.05 9.03
C LEU A 17 -3.30 3.58 10.45
N THR A 18 -2.49 4.52 10.91
CA THR A 18 -2.66 5.21 12.19
C THR A 18 -4.00 5.93 12.26
N SER A 19 -4.46 6.53 11.15
CA SER A 19 -5.78 7.18 11.10
C SER A 19 -6.94 6.18 11.30
N LEU A 20 -6.81 4.96 10.78
CA LEU A 20 -7.79 3.88 10.98
C LEU A 20 -7.77 3.39 12.43
N GLU A 21 -6.58 3.18 12.99
CA GLU A 21 -6.40 2.75 14.38
C GLU A 21 -6.99 3.75 15.39
N ARG A 22 -6.75 5.05 15.16
CA ARG A 22 -7.25 6.14 15.99
C ARG A 22 -8.72 6.48 15.75
N SER A 23 -9.34 5.92 14.71
CA SER A 23 -10.76 6.16 14.42
C SER A 23 -11.62 5.67 15.58
N ARG A 24 -12.61 6.49 15.96
CA ARG A 24 -13.62 6.09 16.96
C ARG A 24 -14.68 5.15 16.39
N LYS A 25 -14.67 4.88 15.08
CA LYS A 25 -15.65 4.01 14.42
C LYS A 25 -15.21 2.55 14.58
N PRO A 26 -16.03 1.68 15.20
CA PRO A 26 -15.65 0.26 15.39
C PRO A 26 -15.28 -0.43 14.07
N ARG A 27 -16.03 -0.13 13.00
CA ARG A 27 -15.80 -0.68 11.66
C ARG A 27 -14.43 -0.34 11.05
N ASP A 28 -13.76 0.71 11.52
CA ASP A 28 -12.43 1.06 11.00
C ASP A 28 -11.32 0.20 11.64
N ARG A 29 -11.54 -0.29 12.86
CA ARG A 29 -10.67 -1.28 13.50
C ARG A 29 -10.80 -2.65 12.85
N ASP A 30 -12.02 -3.07 12.53
CA ASP A 30 -12.25 -4.34 11.81
C ASP A 30 -11.51 -4.33 10.47
N LYS A 31 -11.60 -3.22 9.71
CA LYS A 31 -10.85 -3.06 8.45
C LYS A 31 -9.34 -3.07 8.66
N LEU A 32 -8.84 -2.52 9.75
CA LEU A 32 -7.40 -2.55 10.05
C LEU A 32 -6.92 -3.99 10.29
N VAL A 33 -7.75 -4.83 10.92
CA VAL A 33 -7.47 -6.27 11.06
C VAL A 33 -7.43 -6.93 9.68
N ASP A 34 -8.42 -6.69 8.82
CA ASP A 34 -8.42 -7.22 7.46
C ASP A 34 -7.16 -6.82 6.68
N ILE A 35 -6.73 -5.55 6.81
CA ILE A 35 -5.51 -5.05 6.17
C ILE A 35 -4.27 -5.77 6.72
N ALA A 36 -4.18 -5.92 8.04
CA ALA A 36 -3.05 -6.60 8.68
C ALA A 36 -2.94 -8.07 8.25
N LEU A 37 -4.07 -8.77 8.12
CA LEU A 37 -4.09 -10.16 7.65
C LEU A 37 -3.58 -10.28 6.21
N VAL A 38 -4.05 -9.43 5.30
CA VAL A 38 -3.61 -9.43 3.90
C VAL A 38 -2.13 -9.05 3.79
N PHE A 39 -1.67 -8.09 4.60
CA PHE A 39 -0.26 -7.70 4.62
C PHE A 39 0.64 -8.83 5.12
N GLU A 40 0.23 -9.55 6.15
CA GLU A 40 0.97 -10.69 6.69
C GLU A 40 1.04 -11.83 5.67
N GLU A 41 -0.08 -12.16 5.04
CA GLU A 41 -0.14 -13.18 3.99
C GLU A 41 0.80 -12.84 2.82
N TYR A 42 0.74 -11.58 2.35
CA TYR A 42 1.61 -11.10 1.29
C TYR A 42 3.08 -11.10 1.71
N ALA A 43 3.37 -10.70 2.95
CA ALA A 43 4.73 -10.66 3.47
C ALA A 43 5.37 -12.04 3.56
N HIS A 44 4.58 -13.09 3.80
CA HIS A 44 5.03 -14.48 3.87
C HIS A 44 5.16 -15.14 2.50
N THR A 45 4.20 -14.93 1.61
CA THR A 45 4.12 -15.71 0.36
C THR A 45 4.65 -14.96 -0.86
N GLY A 46 4.70 -13.62 -0.81
CA GLY A 46 4.98 -12.77 -1.98
C GLY A 46 3.84 -12.75 -3.01
N GLU A 47 2.76 -13.46 -2.72
CA GLU A 47 1.55 -13.59 -3.53
C GLU A 47 0.33 -13.30 -2.64
N LEU A 48 -0.86 -13.24 -3.21
CA LEU A 48 -2.11 -13.21 -2.44
C LEU A 48 -2.98 -14.38 -2.92
N ALA A 49 -3.62 -15.10 -1.99
CA ALA A 49 -4.47 -16.25 -2.32
C ALA A 49 -5.56 -15.92 -3.35
N ILE A 50 -5.97 -14.65 -3.42
CA ILE A 50 -6.88 -14.15 -4.44
C ILE A 50 -6.08 -13.29 -5.43
N PRO A 51 -5.81 -13.76 -6.67
CA PRO A 51 -5.05 -13.01 -7.68
C PRO A 51 -5.64 -11.62 -7.99
N ARG A 52 -6.94 -11.41 -7.72
CA ARG A 52 -7.60 -10.11 -7.90
C ARG A 52 -7.19 -9.06 -6.87
N GLU A 53 -6.54 -9.44 -5.77
CA GLU A 53 -6.11 -8.53 -4.71
C GLU A 53 -4.76 -7.87 -4.97
N LEU A 54 -4.03 -8.34 -5.99
CA LEU A 54 -2.89 -7.62 -6.58
C LEU A 54 -3.31 -6.98 -7.90
N ASN A 55 -2.74 -5.83 -8.21
CA ASN A 55 -2.88 -5.22 -9.53
C ASN A 55 -1.58 -4.56 -9.93
N ASP A 56 -1.24 -4.68 -11.21
CA ASP A 56 -0.19 -3.85 -11.79
C ASP A 56 -0.85 -2.54 -12.24
N LEU A 57 -0.32 -1.41 -11.76
CA LEU A 57 -0.78 -0.09 -12.15
C LEU A 57 0.02 0.37 -13.38
N VAL A 58 1.16 1.01 -13.16
CA VAL A 58 2.02 1.53 -14.24
C VAL A 58 3.45 1.73 -13.74
N ASP A 59 4.42 1.63 -14.64
CA ASP A 59 5.85 1.86 -14.36
C ASP A 59 6.40 1.04 -13.20
N GLY A 60 5.92 -0.19 -12.98
CA GLY A 60 6.36 -1.02 -11.86
C GLY A 60 5.77 -0.64 -10.49
N ILE A 61 4.79 0.26 -10.45
CA ILE A 61 3.91 0.43 -9.29
C ILE A 61 2.85 -0.66 -9.33
N ARG A 62 2.69 -1.36 -8.21
CA ARG A 62 1.67 -2.38 -7.99
C ARG A 62 0.74 -1.92 -6.87
N GLU A 63 -0.38 -2.59 -6.69
CA GLU A 63 -1.42 -2.23 -5.72
C GLU A 63 -1.88 -3.48 -4.96
N ILE A 64 -1.83 -3.43 -3.62
CA ILE A 64 -2.54 -4.37 -2.75
C ILE A 64 -3.96 -3.85 -2.52
N LYS A 65 -4.96 -4.73 -2.65
CA LYS A 65 -6.38 -4.40 -2.47
C LYS A 65 -6.94 -5.13 -1.25
N VAL A 66 -7.55 -4.37 -0.34
CA VAL A 66 -8.26 -4.91 0.82
C VAL A 66 -9.65 -4.29 0.86
N GLY A 67 -10.66 -5.01 0.38
CA GLY A 67 -12.01 -4.45 0.22
C GLY A 67 -12.03 -3.20 -0.67
N LYS A 68 -12.26 -2.02 -0.09
CA LYS A 68 -12.16 -0.71 -0.77
C LYS A 68 -10.83 0.03 -0.53
N HIS A 69 -10.00 -0.47 0.38
CA HIS A 69 -8.68 0.09 0.65
C HIS A 69 -7.70 -0.35 -0.42
N ARG A 70 -6.84 0.57 -0.81
CA ARG A 70 -5.81 0.36 -1.82
C ARG A 70 -4.49 0.88 -1.30
N PHE A 71 -3.45 0.10 -1.54
CA PHE A 71 -2.11 0.40 -1.09
C PHE A 71 -1.14 0.21 -2.25
N PRO A 72 -0.82 1.28 -2.98
CA PRO A 72 0.21 1.21 -4.00
C PRO A 72 1.57 0.94 -3.34
N PHE A 73 2.40 0.16 -4.03
CA PHE A 73 3.74 -0.18 -3.59
C PHE A 73 4.69 -0.38 -4.78
N PHE A 74 5.97 -0.45 -4.48
CA PHE A 74 7.01 -0.82 -5.46
C PHE A 74 8.07 -1.69 -4.82
N TYR A 75 8.84 -2.37 -5.67
CA TYR A 75 10.05 -3.06 -5.24
C TYR A 75 11.25 -2.12 -5.42
N PRO A 76 12.03 -1.84 -4.36
CA PRO A 76 13.19 -0.96 -4.47
C PRO A 76 14.32 -1.58 -5.31
N ARG A 77 14.34 -2.92 -5.39
CA ARG A 77 15.24 -3.72 -6.23
C ARG A 77 14.46 -4.92 -6.76
N ALA A 78 14.91 -5.50 -7.88
CA ALA A 78 14.29 -6.69 -8.47
C ALA A 78 14.43 -7.97 -7.60
N ASP A 79 15.22 -7.91 -6.53
CA ASP A 79 15.41 -9.03 -5.61
C ASP A 79 14.34 -9.02 -4.51
N SER A 80 13.65 -10.17 -4.36
CA SER A 80 12.59 -10.38 -3.36
C SER A 80 13.09 -10.37 -1.91
N LYS A 81 14.41 -10.33 -1.68
CA LYS A 81 15.01 -10.17 -0.35
C LYS A 81 14.78 -8.79 0.27
N PHE A 82 14.48 -7.78 -0.55
CA PHE A 82 14.21 -6.44 -0.05
C PHE A 82 12.73 -6.28 0.29
N PRO A 83 12.41 -5.59 1.40
CA PRO A 83 11.02 -5.29 1.73
C PRO A 83 10.38 -4.47 0.62
N VAL A 84 9.12 -4.75 0.33
CA VAL A 84 8.34 -3.88 -0.57
C VAL A 84 8.10 -2.53 0.10
N ARG A 85 8.07 -1.48 -0.71
CA ARG A 85 7.89 -0.10 -0.27
C ARG A 85 6.46 0.34 -0.52
N LEU A 86 5.65 0.40 0.54
CA LEU A 86 4.26 0.83 0.51
C LEU A 86 4.20 2.37 0.46
N THR A 87 3.59 2.95 -0.56
CA THR A 87 3.65 4.40 -0.76
C THR A 87 2.67 5.16 0.12
N HIS A 88 1.40 4.76 0.10
CA HIS A 88 0.31 5.37 0.87
C HIS A 88 -0.92 4.45 0.86
N GLY A 89 -1.91 4.77 1.68
CA GLY A 89 -3.24 4.14 1.64
C GLY A 89 -4.32 5.12 1.18
N PHE A 90 -5.35 4.60 0.48
CA PHE A 90 -6.54 5.38 0.15
C PHE A 90 -7.80 4.50 0.00
N LEU A 91 -8.97 5.15 0.04
CA LEU A 91 -10.26 4.52 -0.24
C LEU A 91 -10.62 4.68 -1.71
N LYS A 92 -10.82 3.56 -2.40
CA LYS A 92 -11.25 3.55 -3.80
C LYS A 92 -12.74 3.82 -3.92
N GLY A 93 -13.08 4.99 -4.49
CA GLY A 93 -14.46 5.40 -4.78
C GLY A 93 -14.91 5.13 -6.23
N THR A 94 -13.98 4.82 -7.12
CA THR A 94 -14.20 4.66 -8.56
C THR A 94 -13.83 3.26 -9.05
N VAL A 95 -14.26 2.89 -10.26
CA VAL A 95 -13.94 1.60 -10.88
C VAL A 95 -12.43 1.43 -11.04
N GLU A 96 -11.77 2.45 -11.58
CA GLU A 96 -10.32 2.48 -11.80
C GLU A 96 -9.59 3.21 -10.67
N THR A 97 -8.29 2.91 -10.52
CA THR A 97 -7.45 3.62 -9.55
C THR A 97 -7.19 5.04 -10.08
N PRO A 98 -7.55 6.09 -9.32
CA PRO A 98 -7.47 7.45 -9.84
C PRO A 98 -6.04 7.84 -10.22
N ARG A 99 -5.89 8.59 -11.33
CA ARG A 99 -4.58 9.04 -11.82
C ARG A 99 -3.78 9.82 -10.78
N GLN A 100 -4.44 10.57 -9.92
CA GLN A 100 -3.78 11.31 -8.82
C GLN A 100 -3.06 10.35 -7.84
N GLU A 101 -3.64 9.18 -7.54
CA GLU A 101 -3.05 8.21 -6.62
C GLU A 101 -1.85 7.53 -7.27
N ILE A 102 -1.93 7.28 -8.57
CA ILE A 102 -0.80 6.77 -9.36
C ILE A 102 0.35 7.78 -9.38
N ASN A 103 0.06 9.05 -9.65
CA ASN A 103 1.06 10.12 -9.64
C ASN A 103 1.69 10.28 -8.26
N LYS A 104 0.88 10.20 -7.19
CA LYS A 104 1.36 10.23 -5.81
C LYS A 104 2.31 9.08 -5.51
N ALA A 105 1.96 7.85 -5.91
CA ALA A 105 2.83 6.69 -5.75
C ALA A 105 4.16 6.84 -6.49
N LYS A 106 4.14 7.37 -7.72
CA LYS A 106 5.38 7.68 -8.49
C LYS A 106 6.25 8.71 -7.79
N TRP A 107 5.63 9.76 -7.25
CA TRP A 107 6.34 10.79 -6.50
C TRP A 107 6.97 10.20 -5.23
N VAL A 108 6.21 9.51 -4.37
CA VAL A 108 6.74 8.88 -3.14
C VAL A 108 7.89 7.94 -3.47
N ARG A 109 7.76 7.10 -4.50
CA ARG A 109 8.86 6.22 -4.93
C ARG A 109 10.13 6.99 -5.27
N ARG A 110 10.01 8.09 -6.01
CA ARG A 110 11.16 8.91 -6.40
C ARG A 110 11.86 9.49 -5.17
N GLU A 111 11.10 9.96 -4.18
CA GLU A 111 11.66 10.49 -2.94
C GLU A 111 12.32 9.41 -2.07
N ASP A 112 11.65 8.26 -1.91
CA ASP A 112 12.15 7.14 -1.11
C ASP A 112 13.47 6.60 -1.66
N LEU A 113 13.58 6.46 -2.99
CA LEU A 113 14.80 5.98 -3.64
C LEU A 113 15.94 7.01 -3.66
N ALA A 114 15.66 8.28 -3.39
CA ALA A 114 16.65 9.34 -3.31
C ALA A 114 17.18 9.56 -1.87
N SER A 115 16.56 8.91 -0.87
CA SER A 115 16.89 9.00 0.55
C SER A 115 17.86 7.91 0.98
#